data_AF-A0A8D0CLT0-F1
#
_entry.id   AF-A0A8D0CLT0-F1
#
_cell.length_a   1.000
_cell.length_b   1.000
_cell.length_c   1.000
_cell.angle_alpha   90.00
_cell.angle_beta   90.00
_cell.angle_gamma   90.00
#
_symmetry.space_group_name_H-M   'P 1'
#
loop_
_entity.id
_entity.type
_entity.pdbx_description
1 polymer ?
#
loop_
_entity_poly.entity_id
_entity_poly.type
_entity_poly.pdbx_seq_one_letter_code
_entity_poly.pdbx_strand_id
1 'polypeptide(L)'
;MVVFIVQSQAQFCRDLNQQPCGISARFTGILAKQNKVVSVLSHPTPAVCDDATHLCVTLASSCFLFLSQLSLYLGRRDFVDHIETMDDVGESLLLLSHFPTLFFHRHLWVQLACAFRYGRDDLDVIGLSFRKDIWIQCNQIYPPTNDPKPPNTPLQEMLLKKTGEQGYPFTFKLPNNLPCSVSMLPGPEDAGKPCGVDFEAKAFIAHERDNPEEKVEKKDTCRLIIRKIQYAPDQRGAGPKAEICKQFMLTDKPVHLEASLDKDIYYHGDPITIRVKINNETSMVVKKIIINIYQMTDVMLYSADKYSKCVLNEEFGDQVNGNSTFEKAYQVTPLLANNKEKRGLALDGKLKDEDTNLASTTLLRPGMDKEILGILVSYKIKVTLTISRGG
;
A
#
# COMPACT_ATOMS: atom_id res chain seq x y z
N MET A 1 2.34 14.42 -15.28
CA MET A 1 1.79 13.78 -14.07
C MET A 1 2.99 13.30 -13.27
N VAL A 2 3.04 13.55 -11.96
CA VAL A 2 4.17 13.11 -11.13
C VAL A 2 3.82 11.76 -10.54
N VAL A 3 4.73 10.79 -10.66
CA VAL A 3 4.50 9.45 -10.18
C VAL A 3 5.26 9.26 -8.86
N PHE A 4 4.53 9.18 -7.76
CA PHE A 4 5.06 8.77 -6.44
C PHE A 4 4.95 7.27 -6.30
N ILE A 5 6.02 6.59 -5.92
CA ILE A 5 6.03 5.13 -5.87
C ILE A 5 6.69 4.61 -4.61
N VAL A 6 6.26 3.43 -4.17
CA VAL A 6 6.83 2.70 -3.04
C VAL A 6 8.30 2.40 -3.31
N GLN A 7 9.15 2.69 -2.33
CA GLN A 7 10.57 2.36 -2.36
C GLN A 7 10.74 0.83 -2.39
N SER A 8 11.53 0.33 -3.35
CA SER A 8 11.98 -1.07 -3.31
C SER A 8 12.76 -1.30 -2.02
N GLN A 9 12.40 -2.33 -1.24
CA GLN A 9 13.14 -2.74 -0.04
C GLN A 9 14.64 -3.00 -0.31
N ALA A 10 15.03 -3.20 -1.57
CA ALA A 10 16.41 -3.47 -1.95
C ALA A 10 17.39 -2.29 -1.71
N GLN A 11 16.89 -1.06 -1.51
CA GLN A 11 17.75 0.11 -1.31
C GLN A 11 18.18 0.34 0.14
N PHE A 12 17.44 -0.19 1.12
CA PHE A 12 17.80 -0.06 2.54
C PHE A 12 19.08 -0.85 2.90
N CYS A 13 19.47 -1.82 2.07
CA CYS A 13 20.68 -2.62 2.28
C CYS A 13 21.98 -1.96 1.79
N ARG A 14 21.95 -0.83 1.06
CA ARG A 14 23.19 -0.18 0.55
C ARG A 14 23.77 0.89 1.48
N ASP A 15 22.98 1.44 2.40
CA ASP A 15 23.40 2.56 3.24
C ASP A 15 23.95 2.15 4.62
N LEU A 16 24.06 0.85 4.91
CA LEU A 16 24.56 0.33 6.19
C LEU A 16 26.09 0.24 6.32
N ASN A 17 26.86 0.82 5.38
CA ASN A 17 28.31 0.66 5.32
C ASN A 17 29.14 1.86 5.84
N GLN A 18 28.62 2.64 6.79
CA GLN A 18 29.44 3.62 7.53
C GLN A 18 29.12 3.67 9.03
N GLN A 19 30.02 3.06 9.83
CA GLN A 19 30.45 3.42 11.20
C GLN A 19 29.65 2.95 12.45
N PRO A 20 30.32 2.86 13.64
CA PRO A 20 30.48 1.59 14.35
C PRO A 20 29.60 1.37 15.59
N CYS A 21 29.57 0.08 15.97
CA CYS A 21 29.02 -0.58 17.15
C CYS A 21 28.87 0.26 18.44
N GLY A 22 27.63 0.34 18.92
CA GLY A 22 27.27 0.61 20.32
C GLY A 22 26.15 -0.34 20.76
N ILE A 23 26.50 -1.31 21.61
CA ILE A 23 25.55 -2.31 22.15
C ILE A 23 24.79 -1.69 23.33
N SER A 24 23.46 -1.65 23.25
CA SER A 24 22.59 -1.46 24.42
C SER A 24 21.26 -2.18 24.19
N ALA A 25 21.10 -3.37 24.78
CA ALA A 25 19.83 -4.08 24.84
C ALA A 25 19.05 -3.62 26.09
N ARG A 26 17.89 -2.97 25.89
CA ARG A 26 16.87 -2.81 26.93
C ARG A 26 15.71 -3.78 26.62
N PHE A 27 15.51 -4.75 27.50
CA PHE A 27 14.32 -5.61 27.48
C PHE A 27 13.17 -4.88 28.19
N THR A 28 12.06 -4.68 27.48
CA THR A 28 10.77 -4.33 28.08
C THR A 28 9.81 -5.48 27.81
N GLY A 29 9.45 -6.22 28.86
CA GLY A 29 8.56 -7.37 28.79
C GLY A 29 7.14 -6.97 28.36
N ILE A 30 6.55 -7.74 27.45
CA ILE A 30 5.17 -7.56 27.00
C ILE A 30 4.28 -8.47 27.85
N LEU A 31 3.43 -7.85 28.66
CA LEU A 31 2.30 -8.48 29.34
C LEU A 31 1.29 -8.98 28.30
N ALA A 32 1.01 -10.28 28.34
CA ALA A 32 -0.03 -10.91 27.53
C ALA A 32 -1.42 -10.42 27.96
N LYS A 33 -2.13 -9.77 27.05
CA LYS A 33 -3.61 -9.73 27.05
C LYS A 33 -4.11 -10.35 25.75
N GLN A 34 -4.92 -11.39 25.91
CA GLN A 34 -5.78 -12.08 24.95
C GLN A 34 -5.78 -11.47 23.53
N ASN A 35 -4.94 -12.00 22.63
CA ASN A 35 -5.29 -12.27 21.23
C ASN A 35 -4.15 -13.03 20.53
N LYS A 36 -4.54 -14.16 19.94
CA LYS A 36 -3.83 -15.14 19.08
C LYS A 36 -2.39 -14.81 18.65
N VAL A 37 -1.50 -15.79 18.86
CA VAL A 37 -0.11 -15.84 18.39
C VAL A 37 -0.07 -15.81 16.86
N VAL A 38 0.69 -14.86 16.31
CA VAL A 38 0.97 -14.67 14.88
C VAL A 38 2.49 -14.72 14.74
N SER A 39 3.02 -15.68 13.99
CA SER A 39 4.46 -15.76 13.73
C SER A 39 4.76 -15.39 12.28
N VAL A 40 5.51 -14.31 12.09
CA VAL A 40 6.18 -13.97 10.82
C VAL A 40 7.63 -14.40 10.98
N LEU A 41 8.15 -15.19 10.04
CA LEU A 41 9.57 -15.52 9.99
C LEU A 41 10.26 -14.44 9.14
N SER A 42 11.06 -13.57 9.76
CA SER A 42 12.00 -12.72 9.03
C SER A 42 13.13 -13.60 8.45
N HIS A 43 13.48 -13.39 7.19
CA HIS A 43 14.65 -14.04 6.59
C HIS A 43 15.96 -13.48 7.19
N PRO A 44 16.95 -14.34 7.50
CA PRO A 44 18.31 -13.89 7.77
C PRO A 44 19.03 -13.58 6.46
N THR A 45 19.77 -12.46 6.41
CA THR A 45 20.76 -12.16 5.37
C THR A 45 21.93 -13.14 5.44
N PRO A 46 22.61 -13.43 4.31
CA PRO A 46 23.70 -14.41 4.30
C PRO A 46 24.99 -13.75 4.78
N ALA A 47 25.38 -14.03 6.02
CA ALA A 47 26.75 -13.80 6.49
C ALA A 47 27.37 -15.15 6.84
N VAL A 48 28.46 -15.46 6.13
CA VAL A 48 29.33 -16.62 6.35
C VAL A 48 29.94 -16.51 7.75
N CYS A 49 29.66 -17.50 8.61
CA CYS A 49 30.51 -17.87 9.75
C CYS A 49 30.34 -19.37 10.01
N ASP A 50 31.45 -20.10 9.85
CA ASP A 50 31.65 -21.43 10.42
C ASP A 50 31.56 -21.39 11.96
N ASP A 51 31.37 -22.58 12.54
CA ASP A 51 31.36 -22.91 13.96
C ASP A 51 30.05 -22.70 14.77
N ALA A 52 29.31 -23.82 14.83
CA ALA A 52 28.78 -24.42 16.05
C ALA A 52 28.44 -23.46 17.20
N THR A 53 27.29 -22.79 17.11
CA THR A 53 26.54 -22.36 18.29
C THR A 53 25.06 -22.66 18.10
N HIS A 54 24.54 -23.44 19.05
CA HIS A 54 23.14 -23.78 19.25
C HIS A 54 22.17 -22.62 18.94
N LEU A 55 21.62 -22.58 17.72
CA LEU A 55 20.36 -21.89 17.47
C LEU A 55 19.26 -22.82 17.99
N CYS A 56 19.11 -22.82 19.31
CA CYS A 56 18.02 -23.47 20.01
C CYS A 56 16.72 -22.71 19.64
N VAL A 57 16.16 -23.00 18.47
CA VAL A 57 14.71 -22.96 18.29
C VAL A 57 14.19 -24.18 19.03
N THR A 58 14.25 -24.13 20.34
CA THR A 58 13.42 -24.98 21.19
C THR A 58 12.00 -24.57 20.85
N LEU A 59 11.38 -25.28 19.91
CA LEU A 59 9.95 -25.52 19.96
C LEU A 59 9.73 -26.11 21.35
N ALA A 60 9.43 -25.23 22.29
CA ALA A 60 9.25 -25.58 23.67
C ALA A 60 8.19 -26.70 23.70
N SER A 61 8.64 -27.90 24.03
CA SER A 61 7.81 -29.07 24.36
C SER A 61 7.07 -28.85 25.68
N SER A 62 6.40 -27.70 25.80
CA SER A 62 5.64 -27.30 26.96
C SER A 62 4.30 -26.77 26.48
N CYS A 63 3.29 -27.65 26.53
CA CYS A 63 1.87 -27.34 26.69
C CYS A 63 1.41 -25.92 26.27
N PHE A 64 1.51 -25.59 24.99
CA PHE A 64 0.67 -24.52 24.43
C PHE A 64 -0.68 -25.17 24.13
N LEU A 65 -1.64 -24.97 25.02
CA LEU A 65 -3.06 -25.13 24.71
C LEU A 65 -3.39 -24.13 23.58
N PHE A 66 -3.18 -24.54 22.33
CA PHE A 66 -3.65 -23.83 21.15
C PHE A 66 -5.19 -23.85 21.20
N LEU A 67 -5.79 -22.77 21.72
CA LEU A 67 -7.24 -22.57 21.70
C LEU A 67 -7.81 -22.41 20.27
N SER A 68 -6.97 -22.33 19.24
CA SER A 68 -7.37 -22.19 17.84
C SER A 68 -7.10 -23.46 17.04
N GLN A 69 -8.13 -23.93 16.33
CA GLN A 69 -8.07 -25.14 15.51
C GLN A 69 -7.27 -24.97 14.22
N LEU A 70 -7.22 -23.74 13.71
CA LEU A 70 -6.52 -23.34 12.50
C LEU A 70 -5.40 -22.33 12.79
N SER A 71 -4.28 -22.49 12.08
CA SER A 71 -3.22 -21.48 11.99
C SER A 71 -2.85 -21.23 10.53
N LEU A 72 -2.75 -19.97 10.14
CA LEU A 72 -2.44 -19.52 8.78
C LEU A 72 -1.03 -18.93 8.72
N TYR A 73 -0.22 -19.44 7.80
CA TYR A 73 1.15 -19.01 7.55
C TYR A 73 1.26 -18.42 6.15
N LEU A 74 1.85 -17.23 6.06
CA LEU A 74 2.23 -16.56 4.83
C LEU A 74 3.70 -16.13 4.98
N GLY A 75 4.54 -16.37 3.98
CA GLY A 75 5.95 -15.95 3.98
C GLY A 75 6.12 -14.44 4.00
N ARG A 76 5.16 -13.72 3.38
CA ARG A 76 5.11 -12.25 3.32
C ARG A 76 3.67 -11.75 3.30
N ARG A 77 3.50 -10.45 3.58
CA ARG A 77 2.20 -9.76 3.57
C ARG A 77 2.07 -8.71 2.47
N ASP A 78 3.16 -8.39 1.78
CA ASP A 78 3.20 -7.46 0.67
C ASP A 78 3.48 -8.23 -0.62
N PHE A 79 2.60 -8.05 -1.61
CA PHE A 79 2.67 -8.68 -2.92
C PHE A 79 2.74 -7.59 -3.97
N VAL A 80 3.78 -7.65 -4.80
CA VAL A 80 4.11 -6.59 -5.75
C VAL A 80 3.38 -6.82 -7.07
N ASP A 81 2.78 -5.74 -7.57
CA ASP A 81 2.33 -5.59 -8.95
C ASP A 81 3.44 -4.94 -9.77
N HIS A 82 3.98 -5.71 -10.73
CA HIS A 82 5.04 -5.28 -11.64
C HIS A 82 4.47 -4.73 -12.95
N ILE A 83 3.18 -4.35 -12.99
CA ILE A 83 2.41 -3.90 -14.16
C ILE A 83 2.12 -5.04 -15.15
N GLU A 84 3.16 -5.74 -15.62
CA GLU A 84 3.04 -6.86 -16.55
C GLU A 84 2.73 -8.18 -15.83
N THR A 85 3.34 -8.37 -14.66
CA THR A 85 3.22 -9.59 -13.84
C THR A 85 2.87 -9.23 -12.41
N MET A 86 2.36 -10.20 -11.66
CA MET A 86 1.99 -10.03 -10.27
C MET A 86 2.59 -11.14 -9.42
N ASP A 87 3.05 -10.79 -8.21
CA ASP A 87 3.52 -11.76 -7.24
C ASP A 87 2.39 -12.71 -6.81
N ASP A 88 2.63 -14.00 -6.93
CA ASP A 88 1.73 -15.04 -6.41
C ASP A 88 1.76 -15.08 -4.88
N VAL A 89 0.60 -15.33 -4.26
CA VAL A 89 0.52 -15.72 -2.84
C VAL A 89 0.82 -17.22 -2.76
N GLY A 90 2.08 -17.59 -3.00
CA GLY A 90 2.54 -18.99 -3.09
C GLY A 90 3.34 -19.47 -1.89
N GLU A 91 3.76 -18.58 -1.01
CA GLU A 91 4.52 -18.91 0.21
C GLU A 91 3.59 -19.16 1.38
N SER A 92 2.59 -20.03 1.20
CA SER A 92 1.50 -20.14 2.15
C SER A 92 1.15 -21.56 2.55
N LEU A 93 0.85 -21.73 3.84
CA LEU A 93 0.58 -23.00 4.50
C LEU A 93 -0.49 -22.83 5.58
N LEU A 94 -1.38 -23.81 5.69
CA LEU A 94 -2.28 -23.97 6.83
C LEU A 94 -1.79 -25.07 7.76
N LEU A 95 -1.93 -24.83 9.07
CA LEU A 95 -1.81 -25.86 10.09
C LEU A 95 -3.15 -26.13 10.76
N LEU A 96 -3.43 -27.42 10.89
CA LEU A 96 -4.53 -27.96 11.68
C LEU A 96 -3.96 -28.51 13.00
N SER A 97 -4.58 -28.16 14.12
CA SER A 97 -4.13 -28.65 15.43
C SER A 97 -4.80 -29.95 15.87
N HIS A 98 -6.03 -30.26 15.39
CA HIS A 98 -6.83 -31.39 15.89
C HIS A 98 -7.51 -32.17 14.76
N PHE A 99 -6.78 -33.11 14.15
CA PHE A 99 -7.22 -33.82 12.95
C PHE A 99 -8.42 -34.80 13.09
N PRO A 100 -8.65 -35.54 14.19
CA PRO A 100 -9.67 -36.61 14.16
C PRO A 100 -11.12 -36.16 14.46
N THR A 101 -11.33 -35.04 15.15
CA THR A 101 -12.68 -34.62 15.62
C THR A 101 -13.35 -33.56 14.74
N LEU A 102 -12.61 -32.96 13.79
CA LEU A 102 -13.05 -31.77 13.06
C LEU A 102 -13.76 -32.03 11.72
N PHE A 103 -13.56 -33.21 11.12
CA PHE A 103 -13.90 -33.47 9.72
C PHE A 103 -15.11 -34.39 9.51
N PHE A 104 -15.93 -34.63 10.53
CA PHE A 104 -17.25 -35.26 10.30
C PHE A 104 -18.12 -34.30 9.48
N HIS A 105 -18.17 -34.52 8.15
CA HIS A 105 -18.94 -33.74 7.17
C HIS A 105 -18.57 -32.26 7.03
N ARG A 106 -17.32 -31.87 7.32
CA ARG A 106 -16.84 -30.49 7.17
C ARG A 106 -15.66 -30.40 6.21
N HIS A 107 -15.52 -29.25 5.57
CA HIS A 107 -14.50 -28.93 4.59
C HIS A 107 -13.63 -27.78 5.09
N LEU A 108 -12.32 -27.86 4.83
CA LEU A 108 -11.37 -26.78 5.06
C LEU A 108 -11.23 -25.95 3.80
N TRP A 109 -11.53 -24.67 3.91
CA TRP A 109 -11.48 -23.70 2.82
C TRP A 109 -10.40 -22.66 3.06
N VAL A 110 -9.77 -22.21 1.98
CA VAL A 110 -9.01 -20.97 1.94
C VAL A 110 -9.65 -20.02 0.95
N GLN A 111 -9.76 -18.77 1.34
CA GLN A 111 -10.33 -17.70 0.55
C GLN A 111 -9.37 -16.52 0.53
N LEU A 112 -9.16 -15.96 -0.65
CA LEU A 112 -8.57 -14.66 -0.83
C LEU A 112 -9.61 -13.71 -1.42
N ALA A 113 -9.85 -12.59 -0.74
CA ALA A 113 -10.81 -11.59 -1.18
C ALA A 113 -10.16 -10.22 -1.32
N CYS A 114 -10.41 -9.55 -2.43
CA CYS A 114 -10.18 -8.12 -2.62
C CYS A 114 -11.53 -7.42 -2.41
N ALA A 115 -11.61 -6.58 -1.38
CA ALA A 115 -12.84 -5.91 -1.00
C ALA A 115 -12.65 -4.39 -0.96
N PHE A 116 -13.68 -3.68 -1.38
CA PHE A 116 -13.84 -2.25 -1.16
C PHE A 116 -14.75 -2.04 0.06
N ARG A 117 -14.31 -1.26 1.04
CA ARG A 117 -15.09 -0.87 2.22
C ARG A 117 -15.40 0.63 2.18
N TYR A 118 -16.64 1.05 2.48
CA TYR A 118 -17.07 2.46 2.31
C TYR A 118 -18.07 3.02 3.35
N GLY A 119 -17.66 3.92 4.26
CA GLY A 119 -18.47 4.57 5.36
C GLY A 119 -18.20 4.09 6.83
N ARG A 120 -19.20 3.66 7.65
CA ARG A 120 -19.03 3.04 8.99
C ARG A 120 -19.58 1.60 9.14
N ASP A 121 -18.92 0.79 9.98
CA ASP A 121 -19.26 -0.64 10.24
C ASP A 121 -20.65 -0.86 10.91
N ASP A 122 -21.24 0.15 11.53
CA ASP A 122 -22.53 0.10 12.23
C ASP A 122 -23.74 0.15 11.26
N LEU A 123 -23.54 0.59 10.02
CA LEU A 123 -24.58 0.64 8.99
C LEU A 123 -24.97 -0.74 8.43
N ASP A 124 -24.08 -1.75 8.55
CA ASP A 124 -24.39 -3.15 8.19
C ASP A 124 -25.58 -3.70 9.02
N VAL A 125 -25.78 -3.18 10.24
CA VAL A 125 -26.89 -3.56 11.13
C VAL A 125 -28.25 -3.06 10.59
N ILE A 126 -28.24 -2.10 9.67
CA ILE A 126 -29.43 -1.49 9.04
C ILE A 126 -29.69 -2.07 7.63
N GLY A 127 -28.93 -3.09 7.20
CA GLY A 127 -29.16 -3.79 5.92
C GLY A 127 -28.55 -3.11 4.69
N LEU A 128 -27.65 -2.14 4.87
CA LEU A 128 -26.83 -1.57 3.79
C LEU A 128 -25.45 -2.24 3.84
N SER A 129 -25.16 -3.14 2.89
CA SER A 129 -23.85 -3.81 2.82
C SER A 129 -22.75 -2.78 2.62
N PHE A 130 -21.89 -2.67 3.63
CA PHE A 130 -20.77 -1.73 3.73
C PHE A 130 -19.55 -2.06 2.85
N ARG A 131 -19.63 -3.21 2.22
CA ARG A 131 -18.52 -3.90 1.60
C ARG A 131 -18.96 -4.38 0.23
N LYS A 132 -18.13 -4.11 -0.77
CA LYS A 132 -18.25 -4.70 -2.10
C LYS A 132 -17.03 -5.57 -2.34
N ASP A 133 -17.24 -6.86 -2.48
CA ASP A 133 -16.17 -7.74 -2.91
C ASP A 133 -15.91 -7.50 -4.40
N ILE A 134 -14.73 -6.96 -4.72
CA ILE A 134 -14.27 -6.71 -6.08
C ILE A 134 -13.89 -8.05 -6.73
N TRP A 135 -13.27 -8.92 -5.94
CA TRP A 135 -12.83 -10.23 -6.37
C TRP A 135 -12.72 -11.20 -5.20
N ILE A 136 -13.12 -12.45 -5.42
CA ILE A 136 -12.99 -13.53 -4.44
C ILE A 136 -12.53 -14.79 -5.17
N GLN A 137 -11.51 -15.44 -4.63
CA GLN A 137 -11.16 -16.81 -4.97
C GLN A 137 -11.22 -17.67 -3.71
N CYS A 138 -11.90 -18.82 -3.79
CA CYS A 138 -12.02 -19.76 -2.69
C CYS A 138 -11.67 -21.17 -3.18
N ASN A 139 -10.75 -21.83 -2.50
CA ASN A 139 -10.25 -23.16 -2.83
C ASN A 139 -10.49 -24.10 -1.64
N GLN A 140 -10.93 -25.34 -1.93
CA GLN A 140 -11.03 -26.40 -0.94
C GLN A 140 -9.64 -27.01 -0.71
N ILE A 141 -9.23 -27.10 0.55
CA ILE A 141 -7.96 -27.69 0.96
C ILE A 141 -8.16 -29.12 1.46
N TYR A 142 -9.22 -29.34 2.24
CA TYR A 142 -9.57 -30.66 2.77
C TYR A 142 -11.10 -30.89 2.67
N PRO A 143 -11.56 -32.10 2.29
CA PRO A 143 -10.77 -33.22 1.79
C PRO A 143 -10.07 -32.84 0.48
N PRO A 144 -8.89 -33.43 0.17
CA PRO A 144 -8.16 -33.12 -1.04
C PRO A 144 -9.04 -33.34 -2.27
N THR A 145 -9.16 -32.34 -3.14
CA THR A 145 -9.81 -32.48 -4.44
C THR A 145 -8.86 -33.12 -5.44
N ASN A 146 -9.40 -33.71 -6.51
CA ASN A 146 -8.62 -34.30 -7.61
C ASN A 146 -8.02 -33.24 -8.56
N ASP A 147 -8.15 -31.97 -8.23
CA ASP A 147 -7.65 -30.88 -9.07
C ASP A 147 -6.12 -30.86 -9.07
N PRO A 148 -5.47 -30.59 -10.22
CA PRO A 148 -4.03 -30.49 -10.29
C PRO A 148 -3.54 -29.34 -9.40
N LYS A 149 -2.80 -29.69 -8.34
CA LYS A 149 -2.19 -28.71 -7.44
C LYS A 149 -0.94 -28.11 -8.10
N PRO A 150 -0.72 -26.80 -7.97
CA PRO A 150 0.54 -26.19 -8.40
C PRO A 150 1.73 -26.82 -7.66
N PRO A 151 2.93 -26.82 -8.26
CA PRO A 151 4.13 -27.30 -7.58
C PRO A 151 4.37 -26.48 -6.31
N ASN A 152 4.86 -27.14 -5.27
CA ASN A 152 5.17 -26.48 -4.01
C ASN A 152 6.34 -25.51 -4.19
N THR A 153 6.26 -24.37 -3.51
CA THR A 153 7.40 -23.44 -3.41
C THR A 153 8.47 -24.01 -2.47
N PRO A 154 9.75 -23.59 -2.59
CA PRO A 154 10.80 -24.02 -1.66
C PRO A 154 10.45 -23.77 -0.19
N LEU A 155 9.76 -22.66 0.11
CA LEU A 155 9.30 -22.36 1.46
C LEU A 155 8.19 -23.31 1.92
N GLN A 156 7.23 -23.64 1.05
CA GLN A 156 6.21 -24.65 1.35
C GLN A 156 6.84 -26.01 1.65
N GLU A 157 7.85 -26.44 0.88
CA GLU A 157 8.56 -27.70 1.16
C GLU A 157 9.27 -27.70 2.52
N MET A 158 9.95 -26.59 2.85
CA MET A 158 10.59 -26.43 4.17
C MET A 158 9.58 -26.43 5.31
N LEU A 159 8.43 -25.77 5.12
CA LEU A 159 7.37 -25.73 6.12
C LEU A 159 6.72 -27.10 6.30
N LEU A 160 6.40 -27.80 5.20
CA LEU A 160 5.85 -29.15 5.23
C LEU A 160 6.77 -30.13 5.97
N LYS A 161 8.09 -30.04 5.74
CA LYS A 161 9.09 -30.84 6.49
C LYS A 161 9.03 -30.57 8.00
N LYS A 162 8.74 -29.34 8.42
CA LYS A 162 8.63 -28.98 9.85
C LYS A 162 7.29 -29.36 10.47
N THR A 163 6.22 -29.33 9.69
CA THR A 163 4.85 -29.42 10.20
C THR A 163 4.25 -30.81 10.06
N GLY A 164 4.87 -31.68 9.25
CA GLY A 164 4.42 -33.03 8.99
C GLY A 164 3.03 -33.06 8.34
N GLU A 165 2.25 -34.09 8.69
CA GLU A 165 0.94 -34.38 8.10
C GLU A 165 -0.15 -33.33 8.40
N GLN A 166 0.10 -32.43 9.35
CA GLN A 166 -0.84 -31.36 9.71
C GLN A 166 -0.73 -30.11 8.82
N GLY A 167 0.25 -30.10 7.91
CA GLY A 167 0.53 -28.99 6.99
C GLY A 167 -0.16 -29.12 5.65
N TYR A 168 -0.93 -28.10 5.28
CA TYR A 168 -1.62 -28.04 4.00
C TYR A 168 -1.16 -26.81 3.19
N PRO A 169 -0.42 -27.00 2.09
CA PRO A 169 0.03 -25.89 1.27
C PRO A 169 -1.12 -25.39 0.39
N PHE A 170 -1.10 -24.10 0.09
CA PHE A 170 -2.03 -23.50 -0.86
C PHE A 170 -1.36 -22.32 -1.56
N THR A 171 -1.86 -21.97 -2.75
CA THR A 171 -1.35 -20.86 -3.55
C THR A 171 -2.51 -20.11 -4.19
N PHE A 172 -2.47 -18.78 -4.20
CA PHE A 172 -3.36 -17.94 -4.99
C PHE A 172 -2.59 -17.16 -6.06
N LYS A 173 -3.16 -17.12 -7.27
CA LYS A 173 -2.70 -16.26 -8.36
C LYS A 173 -3.61 -15.05 -8.44
N LEU A 174 -3.10 -13.87 -8.10
CA LEU A 174 -3.93 -12.67 -8.12
C LEU A 174 -4.04 -12.15 -9.56
N PRO A 175 -5.25 -11.77 -10.01
CA PRO A 175 -5.41 -11.09 -11.27
C PRO A 175 -4.71 -9.71 -11.28
N ASN A 176 -4.02 -9.42 -12.38
CA ASN A 176 -3.32 -8.14 -12.55
C ASN A 176 -4.27 -6.93 -12.60
N ASN A 177 -5.57 -7.11 -12.90
CA ASN A 177 -6.54 -6.01 -13.01
C ASN A 177 -7.14 -5.56 -11.67
N LEU A 178 -6.73 -6.14 -10.54
CA LEU A 178 -7.21 -5.71 -9.22
C LEU A 178 -6.57 -4.37 -8.79
N PRO A 179 -7.30 -3.52 -8.04
CA PRO A 179 -6.73 -2.30 -7.49
C PRO A 179 -5.64 -2.58 -6.44
N CYS A 180 -4.74 -1.62 -6.24
CA CYS A 180 -3.77 -1.65 -5.14
C CYS A 180 -4.47 -1.45 -3.78
N SER A 181 -3.79 -1.88 -2.70
CA SER A 181 -4.25 -1.64 -1.34
C SER A 181 -4.07 -0.17 -0.96
N VAL A 182 -5.16 0.58 -0.96
CA VAL A 182 -5.21 2.01 -0.66
C VAL A 182 -6.32 2.26 0.37
N SER A 183 -6.06 3.15 1.31
CA SER A 183 -7.02 3.55 2.33
C SER A 183 -7.16 5.07 2.40
N MET A 184 -8.34 5.56 2.70
CA MET A 184 -8.61 6.99 2.90
C MET A 184 -8.41 7.33 4.37
N LEU A 185 -7.64 8.39 4.64
CA LEU A 185 -7.40 8.91 5.99
C LEU A 185 -8.74 9.37 6.61
N PRO A 186 -9.22 8.69 7.68
CA PRO A 186 -10.46 9.06 8.35
C PRO A 186 -10.36 10.44 9.01
N GLY A 187 -11.50 11.10 9.16
CA GLY A 187 -11.61 12.29 10.01
C GLY A 187 -11.68 11.92 11.50
N PRO A 188 -11.48 12.88 12.42
CA PRO A 188 -11.57 12.63 13.87
C PRO A 188 -12.91 12.04 14.34
N GLU A 189 -13.99 12.35 13.62
CA GLU A 189 -15.36 11.87 13.93
C GLU A 189 -15.73 10.57 13.19
N ASP A 190 -14.84 10.07 12.31
CA ASP A 190 -15.07 8.83 11.58
C ASP A 190 -14.63 7.64 12.45
N ALA A 191 -15.60 6.93 13.03
CA ALA A 191 -15.37 5.71 13.79
C ALA A 191 -15.47 4.47 12.88
N GLY A 192 -14.66 3.44 13.17
CA GLY A 192 -14.68 2.16 12.45
C GLY A 192 -13.49 1.98 11.50
N LYS A 193 -13.61 1.00 10.59
CA LYS A 193 -12.57 0.75 9.59
C LYS A 193 -12.51 1.88 8.55
N PRO A 194 -11.31 2.30 8.11
CA PRO A 194 -11.18 3.32 7.08
C PRO A 194 -11.78 2.83 5.76
N CYS A 195 -12.34 3.77 4.99
CA CYS A 195 -12.74 3.54 3.60
C CYS A 195 -11.51 3.15 2.79
N GLY A 196 -11.59 2.10 1.99
CA GLY A 196 -10.42 1.62 1.27
C GLY A 196 -10.58 0.26 0.61
N VAL A 197 -9.53 -0.14 -0.08
CA VAL A 197 -9.37 -1.46 -0.69
C VAL A 197 -8.44 -2.30 0.18
N ASP A 198 -8.96 -3.40 0.72
CA ASP A 198 -8.19 -4.39 1.49
C ASP A 198 -8.20 -5.78 0.84
N PHE A 199 -7.09 -6.49 1.00
CA PHE A 199 -6.99 -7.90 0.64
C PHE A 199 -6.99 -8.75 1.90
N GLU A 200 -7.93 -9.70 2.00
CA GLU A 200 -8.10 -10.57 3.16
C GLU A 200 -7.88 -12.03 2.74
N ALA A 201 -6.84 -12.65 3.27
CA ALA A 201 -6.65 -14.09 3.24
C ALA A 201 -7.35 -14.69 4.46
N LYS A 202 -8.35 -15.53 4.24
CA LYS A 202 -9.17 -16.17 5.26
C LYS A 202 -9.11 -17.68 5.08
N ALA A 203 -8.92 -18.42 6.16
CA ALA A 203 -9.15 -19.85 6.17
C ALA A 203 -10.23 -20.19 7.18
N PHE A 204 -11.08 -21.14 6.82
CA PHE A 204 -12.22 -21.51 7.63
C PHE A 204 -12.66 -22.95 7.41
N ILE A 205 -13.31 -23.52 8.43
CA ILE A 205 -13.96 -24.83 8.35
C ILE A 205 -15.47 -24.59 8.23
N ALA A 206 -16.10 -25.17 7.21
CA ALA A 206 -17.54 -25.06 6.95
C ALA A 206 -18.06 -26.34 6.28
N HIS A 207 -19.38 -26.58 6.33
CA HIS A 207 -20.03 -27.68 5.62
C HIS A 207 -20.02 -27.46 4.11
N GLU A 208 -20.28 -26.24 3.65
CA GLU A 208 -20.24 -25.87 2.23
C GLU A 208 -19.48 -24.56 2.03
N ARG A 209 -19.10 -24.27 0.78
CA ARG A 209 -18.30 -23.08 0.43
C ARG A 209 -19.00 -21.77 0.79
N ASP A 210 -20.25 -21.64 0.35
CA ASP A 210 -21.03 -20.40 0.37
C ASP A 210 -22.44 -20.67 0.91
N ASN A 211 -22.56 -21.37 2.05
CA ASN A 211 -23.87 -21.59 2.70
C ASN A 211 -24.27 -20.32 3.50
N PRO A 212 -25.34 -19.60 3.10
CA PRO A 212 -25.77 -18.39 3.79
C PRO A 212 -26.38 -18.65 5.18
N GLU A 213 -26.82 -19.88 5.46
CA GLU A 213 -27.40 -20.27 6.75
C GLU A 213 -26.32 -20.70 7.76
N GLU A 214 -25.14 -21.10 7.29
CA GLU A 214 -24.04 -21.55 8.14
C GLU A 214 -23.20 -20.38 8.67
N LYS A 215 -23.36 -20.08 9.96
CA LYS A 215 -22.51 -19.11 10.64
C LYS A 215 -21.22 -19.77 11.13
N VAL A 216 -20.16 -19.62 10.34
CA VAL A 216 -18.82 -20.12 10.71
C VAL A 216 -18.35 -19.51 12.04
N GLU A 217 -17.94 -20.37 12.97
CA GLU A 217 -17.46 -19.96 14.28
C GLU A 217 -16.10 -19.25 14.23
N LYS A 218 -15.86 -18.30 15.16
CA LYS A 218 -14.56 -17.59 15.26
C LYS A 218 -13.37 -18.50 15.59
N LYS A 219 -13.63 -19.66 16.20
CA LYS A 219 -12.60 -20.67 16.54
C LYS A 219 -12.19 -21.50 15.30
N ASP A 220 -13.12 -21.64 14.35
CA ASP A 220 -13.01 -22.37 13.09
C ASP A 220 -12.58 -21.43 11.95
N THR A 221 -12.12 -20.21 12.26
CA THR A 221 -11.68 -19.21 11.29
C THR A 221 -10.36 -18.56 11.73
N CYS A 222 -9.46 -18.35 10.77
CA CYS A 222 -8.31 -17.46 10.88
C CYS A 222 -8.22 -16.55 9.66
N ARG A 223 -7.73 -15.32 9.85
CA ARG A 223 -7.63 -14.32 8.78
C ARG A 223 -6.37 -13.49 8.91
N LEU A 224 -5.82 -13.08 7.77
CA LEU A 224 -4.70 -12.15 7.63
C LEU A 224 -5.01 -11.15 6.54
N ILE A 225 -4.77 -9.87 6.82
CA ILE A 225 -4.76 -8.84 5.78
C ILE A 225 -3.44 -8.93 5.03
N ILE A 226 -3.47 -8.81 3.72
CA ILE A 226 -2.29 -8.66 2.86
C ILE A 226 -2.42 -7.36 2.08
N ARG A 227 -1.32 -6.92 1.46
CA ARG A 227 -1.29 -5.74 0.61
C ARG A 227 -0.88 -6.11 -0.80
N LYS A 228 -1.61 -5.58 -1.77
CA LYS A 228 -1.15 -5.42 -3.13
C LYS A 228 -0.49 -4.05 -3.24
N ILE A 229 0.81 -4.01 -3.50
CA ILE A 229 1.58 -2.78 -3.68
C ILE A 229 2.12 -2.71 -5.10
N GLN A 230 2.42 -1.52 -5.60
CA GLN A 230 3.00 -1.34 -6.94
C GLN A 230 4.36 -0.68 -6.83
N TYR A 231 5.34 -1.26 -7.53
CA TYR A 231 6.69 -0.70 -7.61
C TYR A 231 6.87 0.16 -8.85
N ALA A 232 7.92 0.98 -8.77
CA ALA A 232 8.30 1.86 -9.85
C ALA A 232 8.80 1.01 -11.01
N PRO A 233 8.42 1.32 -12.27
CA PRO A 233 9.14 0.76 -13.38
C PRO A 233 10.60 1.22 -13.31
N ASP A 234 11.54 0.32 -13.65
CA ASP A 234 12.98 0.61 -13.59
C ASP A 234 13.41 1.69 -14.60
N GLN A 235 12.64 1.87 -15.67
CA GLN A 235 12.94 2.81 -16.73
C GLN A 235 12.57 4.24 -16.30
N ARG A 236 13.59 5.04 -15.99
CA ARG A 236 13.45 6.46 -15.62
C ARG A 236 13.49 7.34 -16.87
N GLY A 237 12.46 8.15 -17.07
CA GLY A 237 12.39 9.12 -18.15
C GLY A 237 12.85 10.52 -17.73
N ALA A 238 12.91 11.42 -18.72
CA ALA A 238 13.03 12.85 -18.43
C ALA A 238 11.76 13.34 -17.74
N GLY A 239 11.92 14.20 -16.72
CA GLY A 239 10.78 14.74 -16.00
C GLY A 239 9.85 15.59 -16.88
N PRO A 240 8.56 15.69 -16.51
CA PRO A 240 7.59 16.47 -17.26
C PRO A 240 7.95 17.96 -17.27
N LYS A 241 7.62 18.62 -18.37
CA LYS A 241 7.72 20.07 -18.58
C LYS A 241 6.36 20.64 -18.95
N ALA A 242 6.03 21.79 -18.40
CA ALA A 242 4.83 22.56 -18.73
C ALA A 242 5.17 24.03 -18.89
N GLU A 243 4.55 24.70 -19.86
CA GLU A 243 4.70 26.13 -20.10
C GLU A 243 3.34 26.79 -20.25
N ILE A 244 3.25 28.06 -19.83
CA ILE A 244 2.07 28.90 -19.99
C ILE A 244 2.51 30.32 -20.32
N CYS A 245 1.84 30.93 -21.29
CA CYS A 245 1.93 32.34 -21.59
C CYS A 245 0.62 33.01 -21.18
N LYS A 246 0.69 34.03 -20.33
CA LYS A 246 -0.49 34.76 -19.85
C LYS A 246 -0.34 36.25 -20.08
N GLN A 247 -1.29 36.82 -20.83
CA GLN A 247 -1.48 38.26 -20.95
C GLN A 247 -2.61 38.71 -20.00
N PHE A 248 -2.42 39.86 -19.34
CA PHE A 248 -3.42 40.46 -18.46
C PHE A 248 -4.16 41.59 -19.19
N MET A 249 -5.43 41.82 -18.87
CA MET A 249 -6.31 42.78 -19.56
C MET A 249 -5.77 44.22 -19.60
N LEU A 250 -4.90 44.60 -18.65
CA LEU A 250 -4.35 45.95 -18.51
C LEU A 250 -2.87 46.05 -18.95
N THR A 251 -2.31 44.97 -19.52
CA THR A 251 -0.91 44.94 -19.97
C THR A 251 -0.81 44.46 -21.41
N ASP A 252 -0.10 45.22 -22.24
CA ASP A 252 0.09 44.88 -23.65
C ASP A 252 1.06 43.70 -23.87
N LYS A 253 1.82 43.33 -22.83
CA LYS A 253 2.85 42.28 -22.89
C LYS A 253 2.51 41.08 -21.99
N PRO A 254 3.00 39.87 -22.31
CA PRO A 254 2.70 38.66 -21.54
C PRO A 254 3.72 38.38 -20.42
N VAL A 255 3.36 37.44 -19.54
CA VAL A 255 4.30 36.70 -18.68
C VAL A 255 4.36 35.26 -19.15
N HIS A 256 5.57 34.78 -19.45
CA HIS A 256 5.84 33.39 -19.74
C HIS A 256 6.34 32.68 -18.49
N LEU A 257 5.72 31.56 -18.14
CA LEU A 257 6.11 30.68 -17.05
C LEU A 257 6.36 29.28 -17.60
N GLU A 258 7.54 28.75 -17.37
CA GLU A 258 7.90 27.36 -17.62
C GLU A 258 8.24 26.69 -16.29
N ALA A 259 7.71 25.49 -16.06
CA ALA A 259 8.05 24.64 -14.94
C ALA A 259 8.45 23.25 -15.46
N SER A 260 9.57 22.71 -14.99
CA SER A 260 10.04 21.38 -15.34
C SER A 260 10.57 20.60 -14.14
N LEU A 261 10.48 19.28 -14.23
CA LEU A 261 11.02 18.34 -13.26
C LEU A 261 12.27 17.65 -13.83
N ASP A 262 13.18 17.22 -12.95
CA ASP A 262 14.35 16.43 -13.36
C ASP A 262 13.97 14.97 -13.64
N LYS A 263 13.03 14.42 -12.87
CA LYS A 263 12.54 13.04 -12.98
C LYS A 263 11.03 12.98 -13.20
N ASP A 264 10.57 11.90 -13.82
CA ASP A 264 9.15 11.55 -13.97
C ASP A 264 8.61 10.75 -12.77
N ILE A 265 9.49 9.99 -12.11
CA ILE A 265 9.21 9.14 -10.95
C ILE A 265 9.99 9.62 -9.72
N TYR A 266 9.30 9.69 -8.58
CA TYR A 266 9.88 10.00 -7.27
C TYR A 266 9.47 8.93 -6.25
N TYR A 267 10.38 8.66 -5.31
CA TYR A 267 10.07 7.81 -4.16
C TYR A 267 9.56 8.65 -2.99
N HIS A 268 8.79 8.03 -2.12
CA HIS A 268 8.35 8.68 -0.88
C HIS A 268 9.55 9.12 -0.05
N GLY A 269 9.53 10.38 0.40
CA GLY A 269 10.62 10.97 1.18
C GLY A 269 11.71 11.65 0.34
N ASP A 270 11.83 11.34 -0.95
CA ASP A 270 12.82 11.98 -1.83
C ASP A 270 12.42 13.43 -2.15
N PRO A 271 13.38 14.39 -2.11
CA PRO A 271 13.13 15.75 -2.57
C PRO A 271 12.80 15.82 -4.06
N ILE A 272 11.81 16.64 -4.40
CA ILE A 272 11.39 16.91 -5.77
C ILE A 272 12.00 18.21 -6.23
N THR A 273 12.80 18.17 -7.29
CA THR A 273 13.43 19.37 -7.87
C THR A 273 12.55 19.95 -8.97
N ILE A 274 12.02 21.15 -8.74
CA ILE A 274 11.14 21.87 -9.67
C ILE A 274 11.89 23.09 -10.19
N ARG A 275 12.27 23.07 -11.46
CA ARG A 275 12.92 24.18 -12.15
C ARG A 275 11.85 25.12 -12.71
N VAL A 276 11.88 26.37 -12.28
CA VAL A 276 10.94 27.41 -12.70
C VAL A 276 11.70 28.47 -13.49
N LYS A 277 11.25 28.74 -14.71
CA LYS A 277 11.72 29.83 -15.56
C LYS A 277 10.59 30.81 -15.81
N ILE A 278 10.90 32.09 -15.70
CA ILE A 278 9.95 33.17 -15.90
C ILE A 278 10.59 34.16 -16.88
N ASN A 279 9.86 34.50 -17.95
CA ASN A 279 10.16 35.67 -18.77
C ASN A 279 9.01 36.67 -18.58
N ASN A 280 9.26 37.71 -17.80
CA ASN A 280 8.28 38.73 -17.46
C ASN A 280 8.46 39.94 -18.38
N GLU A 281 7.64 40.05 -19.41
CA GLU A 281 7.68 41.18 -20.34
C GLU A 281 6.74 42.32 -19.90
N THR A 282 5.99 42.13 -18.82
CA THR A 282 5.12 43.18 -18.27
C THR A 282 5.91 44.21 -17.47
N SER A 283 5.28 45.33 -17.13
CA SER A 283 5.80 46.29 -16.14
C SER A 283 5.51 45.89 -14.68
N MET A 284 4.68 44.87 -14.46
CA MET A 284 4.26 44.43 -13.13
C MET A 284 5.32 43.53 -12.48
N VAL A 285 5.38 43.53 -11.15
CA VAL A 285 6.32 42.72 -10.37
C VAL A 285 5.66 41.42 -9.93
N VAL A 286 6.33 40.29 -10.16
CA VAL A 286 5.99 39.02 -9.50
C VAL A 286 6.45 39.14 -8.04
N LYS A 287 5.52 39.05 -7.10
CA LYS A 287 5.78 39.22 -5.65
C LYS A 287 6.27 37.95 -4.97
N LYS A 288 5.73 36.80 -5.39
CA LYS A 288 6.06 35.49 -4.85
C LYS A 288 5.70 34.38 -5.82
N ILE A 289 6.37 33.25 -5.64
CA ILE A 289 6.16 32.01 -6.38
C ILE A 289 5.62 30.99 -5.38
N ILE A 290 4.48 30.37 -5.69
CA ILE A 290 3.83 29.38 -4.82
C ILE A 290 3.86 28.02 -5.53
N ILE A 291 4.37 27.00 -4.85
CA ILE A 291 4.38 25.62 -5.33
C ILE A 291 3.41 24.80 -4.50
N ASN A 292 2.39 24.26 -5.16
CA ASN A 292 1.45 23.34 -4.56
C ASN A 292 1.60 21.94 -5.16
N ILE A 293 1.56 20.90 -4.33
CA ILE A 293 1.42 19.51 -4.76
C ILE A 293 0.05 19.02 -4.32
N TYR A 294 -0.76 18.57 -5.28
CA TYR A 294 -2.07 18.00 -5.04
C TYR A 294 -2.04 16.49 -5.26
N GLN A 295 -2.60 15.76 -4.31
CA GLN A 295 -3.02 14.38 -4.50
C GLN A 295 -4.46 14.39 -5.06
N MET A 296 -4.61 13.82 -6.23
CA MET A 296 -5.88 13.61 -6.92
C MET A 296 -6.28 12.15 -6.69
N THR A 297 -7.47 11.93 -6.16
CA THR A 297 -7.98 10.60 -5.84
C THR A 297 -9.31 10.39 -6.54
N ASP A 298 -9.35 9.39 -7.39
CA ASP A 298 -10.49 8.99 -8.19
C ASP A 298 -11.03 7.67 -7.60
N VAL A 299 -12.15 7.74 -6.89
CA VAL A 299 -12.81 6.57 -6.28
C VAL A 299 -13.83 6.01 -7.26
N MET A 300 -13.59 4.79 -7.72
CA MET A 300 -14.39 4.09 -8.73
C MET A 300 -15.10 2.89 -8.07
N LEU A 301 -16.39 3.04 -7.74
CA LEU A 301 -17.15 1.96 -7.10
C LEU A 301 -18.57 1.78 -7.67
N TYR A 302 -19.39 2.82 -7.50
CA TYR A 302 -20.74 2.95 -8.05
C TYR A 302 -20.84 4.23 -8.90
N SER A 303 -20.24 5.31 -8.40
CA SER A 303 -19.94 6.55 -9.13
C SER A 303 -18.43 6.75 -9.25
N ALA A 304 -18.06 7.70 -10.10
CA ALA A 304 -16.70 8.18 -10.29
C ALA A 304 -16.48 9.45 -9.45
N ASP A 305 -16.21 9.28 -8.15
CA ASP A 305 -16.03 10.40 -7.24
C ASP A 305 -14.58 10.89 -7.28
N LYS A 306 -14.39 12.21 -7.36
CA LYS A 306 -13.06 12.81 -7.50
C LYS A 306 -12.74 13.72 -6.33
N TYR A 307 -11.63 13.47 -5.68
CA TYR A 307 -11.10 14.26 -4.58
C TYR A 307 -9.77 14.89 -4.96
N SER A 308 -9.57 16.14 -4.54
CA SER A 308 -8.29 16.83 -4.70
C SER A 308 -7.88 17.41 -3.36
N LYS A 309 -6.72 16.98 -2.85
CA LYS A 309 -6.16 17.43 -1.57
C LYS A 309 -4.76 17.98 -1.80
N CYS A 310 -4.52 19.20 -1.33
CA CYS A 310 -3.17 19.77 -1.35
C CYS A 310 -2.34 19.06 -0.27
N VAL A 311 -1.26 18.38 -0.65
CA VAL A 311 -0.34 17.67 0.26
C VAL A 311 0.90 18.49 0.62
N LEU A 312 1.20 19.52 -0.16
CA LEU A 312 2.29 20.46 0.10
C LEU A 312 1.94 21.81 -0.50
N ASN A 313 2.14 22.88 0.26
CA ASN A 313 1.97 24.26 -0.16
C ASN A 313 3.15 25.08 0.37
N GLU A 314 4.08 25.42 -0.52
CA GLU A 314 5.29 26.17 -0.21
C GLU A 314 5.27 27.52 -0.94
N GLU A 315 5.58 28.59 -0.20
CA GLU A 315 5.65 29.95 -0.73
C GLU A 315 7.08 30.46 -0.73
N PHE A 316 7.55 30.92 -1.89
CA PHE A 316 8.88 31.48 -2.08
C PHE A 316 8.77 32.98 -2.35
N GLY A 317 9.43 33.79 -1.51
CA GLY A 317 9.44 35.25 -1.61
C GLY A 317 10.32 35.82 -2.73
N ASP A 318 10.75 35.00 -3.69
CA ASP A 318 11.52 35.46 -4.84
C ASP A 318 10.67 36.41 -5.69
N GLN A 319 11.25 37.58 -5.99
CA GLN A 319 10.60 38.61 -6.80
C GLN A 319 11.19 38.67 -8.20
N VAL A 320 10.34 38.91 -9.19
CA VAL A 320 10.75 39.10 -10.59
C VAL A 320 10.24 40.44 -11.06
N ASN A 321 11.17 41.35 -11.35
CA ASN A 321 10.87 42.69 -11.82
C ASN A 321 10.22 42.67 -13.21
N GLY A 322 9.55 43.75 -13.56
CA GLY A 322 9.06 43.94 -14.93
C GLY A 322 10.21 43.96 -15.95
N ASN A 323 9.94 43.49 -17.16
CA ASN A 323 10.91 43.38 -18.26
C ASN A 323 12.19 42.62 -17.86
N SER A 324 12.07 41.51 -17.12
CA SER A 324 13.20 40.70 -16.67
C SER A 324 12.92 39.21 -16.75
N THR A 325 14.00 38.42 -16.79
CA THR A 325 13.95 36.96 -16.74
C THR A 325 14.40 36.45 -15.38
N PHE A 326 13.89 35.27 -15.00
CA PHE A 326 14.23 34.60 -13.75
C PHE A 326 14.28 33.10 -13.97
N GLU A 327 15.23 32.44 -13.31
CA GLU A 327 15.37 31.00 -13.33
C GLU A 327 15.88 30.48 -11.99
N LYS A 328 15.17 29.52 -11.40
CA LYS A 328 15.58 28.90 -10.12
C LYS A 328 15.04 27.48 -10.01
N ALA A 329 15.79 26.63 -9.31
CA ALA A 329 15.36 25.30 -8.92
C ALA A 329 14.90 25.29 -7.45
N TYR A 330 13.70 24.79 -7.21
CA TYR A 330 13.11 24.63 -5.88
C TYR A 330 13.09 23.16 -5.49
N GLN A 331 13.45 22.84 -4.25
CA GLN A 331 13.33 21.50 -3.70
C GLN A 331 12.19 21.46 -2.68
N VAL A 332 11.26 20.53 -2.88
CA VAL A 332 10.10 20.33 -2.00
C VAL A 332 9.90 18.84 -1.72
N THR A 333 9.47 18.49 -0.51
CA THR A 333 9.29 17.09 -0.10
C THR A 333 7.89 16.91 0.52
N PRO A 334 6.91 16.36 -0.22
CA PRO A 334 5.60 16.07 0.34
C PRO A 334 5.68 14.87 1.28
N LEU A 335 5.29 15.06 2.54
CA LEU A 335 5.36 14.03 3.59
C LEU A 335 4.00 13.82 4.25
N LEU A 336 3.65 12.57 4.55
CA LEU A 336 2.45 12.27 5.34
C LEU A 336 2.50 12.91 6.73
N ALA A 337 3.69 13.03 7.33
CA ALA A 337 3.87 13.65 8.64
C ALA A 337 3.23 15.05 8.74
N ASN A 338 3.27 15.83 7.66
CA ASN A 338 2.73 17.20 7.59
C ASN A 338 1.23 17.24 7.23
N ASN A 339 0.60 16.06 7.06
CA ASN A 339 -0.75 15.93 6.51
C ASN A 339 -1.66 15.01 7.34
N LYS A 340 -1.22 14.56 8.53
CA LYS A 340 -1.95 13.58 9.38
C LYS A 340 -3.35 14.03 9.81
N GLU A 341 -3.61 15.34 9.82
CA GLU A 341 -4.91 15.91 10.23
C GLU A 341 -5.91 16.04 9.07
N LYS A 342 -5.49 15.77 7.83
CA LYS A 342 -6.33 15.96 6.64
C LYS A 342 -7.26 14.78 6.42
N ARG A 343 -8.56 15.01 6.54
CA ARG A 343 -9.59 14.02 6.15
C ARG A 343 -9.63 13.79 4.64
N GLY A 344 -9.75 12.53 4.25
CA GLY A 344 -9.97 12.12 2.86
C GLY A 344 -8.71 12.20 1.98
N LEU A 345 -7.53 12.04 2.58
CA LEU A 345 -6.27 11.86 1.90
C LEU A 345 -6.04 10.37 1.65
N ALA A 346 -5.62 9.97 0.45
CA ALA A 346 -5.31 8.59 0.14
C ALA A 346 -3.94 8.21 0.71
N LEU A 347 -3.88 7.06 1.39
CA LEU A 347 -2.70 6.47 2.01
C LEU A 347 -2.48 5.07 1.45
N ASP A 348 -1.21 4.65 1.38
CA ASP A 348 -0.91 3.24 1.11
C ASP A 348 -1.55 2.37 2.21
N GLY A 349 -1.99 1.16 1.83
CA GLY A 349 -2.65 0.25 2.75
C GLY A 349 -1.84 0.04 4.02
N LYS A 350 -2.48 0.18 5.19
CA LYS A 350 -1.82 0.06 6.49
C LYS A 350 -1.99 -1.35 7.06
N LEU A 351 -0.89 -2.00 7.44
CA LEU A 351 -0.93 -3.24 8.20
C LEU A 351 -0.91 -2.93 9.71
N LYS A 352 -2.07 -2.99 10.37
CA LYS A 352 -2.21 -2.73 11.82
C LYS A 352 -1.62 -1.36 12.22
N ASP A 353 -0.58 -1.36 13.07
CA ASP A 353 0.05 -0.18 13.64
C ASP A 353 1.37 0.19 12.94
N GLU A 354 1.70 -0.45 11.82
CA GLU A 354 2.86 -0.09 11.01
C GLU A 354 2.71 1.30 10.40
N ASP A 355 3.84 1.99 10.21
CA ASP A 355 3.85 3.27 9.50
C ASP A 355 3.37 3.10 8.05
N THR A 356 2.73 4.15 7.52
CA THR A 356 2.29 4.21 6.13
C THR A 356 2.75 5.52 5.49
N ASN A 357 2.61 5.62 4.18
CA ASN A 357 2.94 6.79 3.39
C ASN A 357 1.68 7.36 2.72
N LEU A 358 1.85 8.52 2.08
CA LEU A 358 0.88 8.98 1.08
C LEU A 358 0.69 7.89 0.02
N ALA A 359 -0.53 7.69 -0.46
CA ALA A 359 -0.77 6.63 -1.45
C ALA A 359 0.10 6.81 -2.69
N SER A 360 0.69 5.72 -3.15
CA SER A 360 1.45 5.69 -4.39
C SER A 360 0.55 5.94 -5.60
N THR A 361 1.12 6.48 -6.68
CA THR A 361 0.40 6.72 -7.93
C THR A 361 -0.02 5.40 -8.54
N THR A 362 -1.29 5.27 -8.90
CA THR A 362 -1.82 4.06 -9.51
C THR A 362 -1.46 4.01 -10.99
N LEU A 363 -0.63 3.05 -11.39
CA LEU A 363 -0.30 2.82 -12.79
C LEU A 363 -1.27 1.81 -13.37
N LEU A 364 -1.97 2.24 -14.42
CA LEU A 364 -2.92 1.42 -15.16
C LEU A 364 -2.29 0.92 -16.46
N ARG A 365 -2.61 -0.32 -16.84
CA ARG A 365 -2.29 -0.79 -18.18
C ARG A 365 -3.21 -0.12 -19.22
N PRO A 366 -2.73 0.09 -20.45
CA PRO A 366 -3.56 0.60 -21.54
C PRO A 366 -4.84 -0.23 -21.71
N GLY A 367 -6.00 0.42 -21.70
CA GLY A 367 -7.31 -0.21 -21.88
C GLY A 367 -8.00 -0.70 -20.60
N MET A 368 -7.39 -0.56 -19.41
CA MET A 368 -8.01 -0.95 -18.13
C MET A 368 -8.78 0.18 -17.43
N ASP A 369 -8.75 1.39 -17.96
CA ASP A 369 -9.28 2.62 -17.35
C ASP A 369 -10.80 2.62 -17.11
N LYS A 370 -11.56 1.79 -17.83
CA LYS A 370 -13.04 1.79 -17.76
C LYS A 370 -13.64 0.69 -16.87
N GLU A 371 -12.85 -0.26 -16.41
CA GLU A 371 -13.36 -1.48 -15.74
C GLU A 371 -12.87 -1.64 -14.29
N ILE A 372 -11.97 -0.77 -13.83
CA ILE A 372 -11.40 -0.91 -12.49
C ILE A 372 -12.36 -0.37 -11.44
N LEU A 373 -12.70 -1.22 -10.50
CA LEU A 373 -13.23 -0.82 -9.20
C LEU A 373 -12.06 -0.63 -8.24
N GLY A 374 -12.03 0.48 -7.49
CA GLY A 374 -10.95 0.78 -6.56
C GLY A 374 -10.70 2.27 -6.36
N ILE A 375 -9.53 2.58 -5.81
CA ILE A 375 -9.07 3.95 -5.58
C ILE A 375 -7.86 4.19 -6.47
N LEU A 376 -8.01 5.13 -7.41
CA LEU A 376 -6.96 5.54 -8.33
C LEU A 376 -6.34 6.84 -7.82
N VAL A 377 -5.02 6.85 -7.63
CA VAL A 377 -4.30 8.00 -7.08
C VAL A 377 -3.34 8.56 -8.13
N SER A 378 -3.31 9.88 -8.26
CA SER A 378 -2.35 10.60 -9.10
C SER A 378 -1.92 11.92 -8.45
N TYR A 379 -0.78 12.46 -8.87
CA TYR A 379 -0.26 13.71 -8.31
C TYR A 379 -0.06 14.78 -9.37
N LYS A 380 -0.35 16.02 -8.96
CA LYS A 380 -0.23 17.22 -9.77
C LYS A 380 0.55 18.29 -9.03
N ILE A 381 1.59 18.81 -9.68
CA ILE A 381 2.31 20.00 -9.22
C ILE A 381 1.70 21.23 -9.90
N LYS A 382 1.45 22.28 -9.13
CA LYS A 382 0.94 23.57 -9.59
C LYS A 382 1.87 24.69 -9.12
N VAL A 383 2.54 25.32 -10.07
CA VAL A 383 3.32 26.55 -9.85
C VAL A 383 2.43 27.75 -10.11
N THR A 384 2.34 28.68 -9.16
CA THR A 384 1.50 29.88 -9.25
C THR A 384 2.35 31.12 -9.00
N LEU A 385 2.25 32.11 -9.91
CA LEU A 385 2.87 33.41 -9.73
C LEU A 385 1.85 34.37 -9.12
N THR A 386 2.24 35.06 -8.05
CA THR A 386 1.44 36.17 -7.51
C THR A 386 2.00 37.48 -8.04
N ILE A 387 1.23 38.20 -8.84
CA ILE A 387 1.67 39.43 -9.51
C ILE A 387 1.01 40.64 -8.83
N SER A 388 1.76 41.74 -8.66
CA SER A 388 1.23 43.01 -8.16
C SER A 388 0.14 43.56 -9.08
N ARG A 389 -1.05 43.90 -8.56
CA ARG A 389 -2.03 44.67 -9.35
C ARG A 389 -1.42 46.02 -9.77
N GLY A 390 -1.45 46.32 -11.06
CA GLY A 390 -1.06 47.63 -11.58
C GLY A 390 -2.01 48.67 -11.02
N GLY A 391 -1.45 49.70 -10.38
CA GLY A 391 -2.15 50.90 -9.95
C GLY A 391 -2.07 51.98 -11.03
#